data_AF-A0A7J3E2J5-F1
#
_entry.id   AF-A0A7J3E2J5-F1
#
_cell.length_a   1.000
_cell.length_b   1.000
_cell.length_c   1.000
_cell.angle_alpha   90.00
_cell.angle_beta   90.00
_cell.angle_gamma   90.00
#
_symmetry.space_group_name_H-M   'P 1'
#
loop_
_entity.id
_entity.type
_entity.pdbx_description
1 polymer ?
#
loop_
_entity_poly.entity_id
_entity_poly.type
_entity_poly.pdbx_seq_one_letter_code
_entity_poly.pdbx_strand_id
1 'polypeptide(L)'
;MKVEEGCLTEIRKPKNLDDIISIVDRLDFVDIQIIRKFYLLKSGCFNSQPYCFPILYKEMKNSGQIKIGVEGFRKRLENLVRIGFLKKVKHSNPTIYLPVEENKEIVLAVVKRFFFVNGLEQYL
;
A
#
# COMPACT_ATOMS: atom_id res chain seq x y z
N MET A 1 18.80 -22.11 -8.87
CA MET A 1 18.91 -20.66 -9.15
C MET A 1 18.76 -19.92 -7.83
N LYS A 2 19.85 -19.29 -7.36
CA LYS A 2 19.81 -18.42 -6.17
C LYS A 2 19.20 -17.09 -6.60
N VAL A 3 18.11 -16.69 -5.95
CA VAL A 3 17.49 -15.38 -6.16
C VAL A 3 18.25 -14.40 -5.27
N GLU A 4 19.02 -13.51 -5.89
CA GLU A 4 19.77 -12.48 -5.18
C GLU A 4 18.81 -11.41 -4.64
N GLU A 5 18.60 -11.43 -3.32
CA GLU A 5 17.84 -10.42 -2.58
C GLU A 5 18.69 -9.15 -2.42
N GLY A 6 18.70 -8.30 -3.44
CA GLY A 6 19.37 -7.00 -3.44
C GLY A 6 18.39 -5.83 -3.35
N CYS A 7 17.87 -5.54 -2.15
CA CYS A 7 17.06 -4.33 -1.90
C CYS A 7 17.90 -3.26 -1.18
N LEU A 8 18.58 -2.40 -1.95
CA LEU A 8 19.13 -1.13 -1.46
C LEU A 8 18.27 0.01 -1.99
N THR A 9 17.20 0.29 -1.27
CA THR A 9 16.65 1.64 -1.11
C THR A 9 16.59 1.85 0.38
N GLU A 10 17.12 2.96 0.90
CA GLU A 10 16.98 3.30 2.31
C GLU A 10 15.49 3.49 2.64
N ILE A 11 14.82 2.39 2.96
CA ILE A 11 13.44 2.38 3.42
C ILE A 11 13.47 3.03 4.79
N ARG A 12 12.90 4.24 4.91
CA ARG A 12 12.61 4.84 6.21
C ARG A 12 11.59 3.94 6.92
N LYS A 13 12.10 2.99 7.70
CA LYS A 13 11.26 2.19 8.59
C LYS A 13 10.65 3.14 9.63
N PRO A 14 9.32 3.18 9.79
CA PRO A 14 8.72 3.81 10.96
C PRO A 14 9.19 3.02 12.18
N LYS A 15 9.84 3.69 13.14
CA LYS A 15 10.40 3.04 14.34
C LYS A 15 9.60 3.36 15.58
N ASN A 16 8.91 4.51 15.61
CA ASN A 16 8.23 5.03 16.80
C ASN A 16 6.79 5.47 16.51
N LEU A 17 6.02 5.70 17.58
CA LEU A 17 4.64 6.19 17.51
C LEU A 17 4.53 7.54 16.79
N ASP A 18 5.50 8.43 16.96
CA ASP A 18 5.54 9.74 16.29
C ASP A 18 5.67 9.60 14.77
N ASP A 19 6.41 8.58 14.30
CA ASP A 19 6.49 8.28 12.87
C ASP A 19 5.13 7.85 12.34
N ILE A 20 4.41 6.99 13.08
CA ILE A 20 3.06 6.53 12.73
C ILE A 20 2.11 7.71 12.64
N ILE A 21 2.12 8.62 13.63
CA ILE A 21 1.28 9.84 13.63
C ILE A 21 1.59 10.69 12.40
N SER A 22 2.88 10.97 12.16
CA SER A 22 3.31 11.80 11.02
C SER A 22 2.95 11.21 9.65
N ILE A 23 2.90 9.87 9.55
CA ILE A 23 2.48 9.17 8.34
C ILE A 23 0.96 9.27 8.19
N VAL A 24 0.20 8.98 9.24
CA VAL A 24 -1.27 9.06 9.23
C VAL A 24 -1.75 10.44 8.79
N ASP A 25 -1.13 11.51 9.29
CA ASP A 25 -1.48 12.90 8.94
C ASP A 25 -1.28 13.23 7.45
N ARG A 26 -0.45 12.45 6.75
CA ARG A 26 -0.12 12.65 5.32
C ARG A 26 -0.89 11.72 4.39
N LEU A 27 -1.56 10.70 4.95
CA LEU A 27 -2.34 9.76 4.17
C LEU A 27 -3.78 10.26 4.06
N ASP A 28 -4.35 10.12 2.88
CA ASP A 28 -5.78 10.31 2.71
C ASP A 28 -6.52 8.97 2.61
N PHE A 29 -7.85 9.07 2.51
CA PHE A 29 -8.70 7.91 2.40
C PHE A 29 -8.32 6.99 1.22
N VAL A 30 -7.87 7.56 0.09
CA VAL A 30 -7.49 6.78 -1.09
C VAL A 30 -6.23 5.97 -0.79
N ASP A 31 -5.25 6.56 -0.14
CA ASP A 31 -4.03 5.85 0.25
C ASP A 31 -4.35 4.70 1.21
N ILE A 32 -5.25 4.93 2.17
CA ILE A 32 -5.72 3.90 3.10
C ILE A 32 -6.46 2.78 2.35
N GLN A 33 -7.34 3.08 1.39
CA GLN A 33 -7.99 2.04 0.59
C GLN A 33 -6.98 1.21 -0.21
N ILE A 34 -5.95 1.84 -0.78
CA ILE A 34 -4.87 1.12 -1.45
C ILE A 34 -4.18 0.19 -0.45
N ILE A 35 -3.77 0.69 0.71
CA ILE A 35 -3.12 -0.10 1.76
C ILE A 35 -3.99 -1.29 2.19
N ARG A 36 -5.29 -1.08 2.45
CA ARG A 36 -6.23 -2.16 2.81
C ARG A 36 -6.25 -3.26 1.76
N LYS A 37 -6.18 -2.90 0.48
CA LYS A 37 -6.16 -3.88 -0.62
C LYS A 37 -4.93 -4.79 -0.57
N PHE A 38 -3.77 -4.27 -0.19
CA PHE A 38 -2.55 -5.08 -0.08
C PHE A 38 -2.45 -5.88 1.22
N TYR A 39 -2.98 -5.37 2.33
CA TYR A 39 -2.68 -5.90 3.68
C TYR A 39 -3.86 -6.55 4.42
N LEU A 40 -5.10 -6.19 4.08
CA LEU A 40 -6.30 -6.61 4.83
C LEU A 40 -7.21 -7.56 4.05
N LEU A 41 -7.05 -7.68 2.73
CA LEU A 41 -7.72 -8.72 1.97
C LEU A 41 -7.11 -10.08 2.32
N LYS A 42 -7.82 -10.84 3.19
CA LYS A 42 -7.58 -12.27 3.37
C LYS A 42 -7.68 -12.94 2.00
N SER A 43 -6.61 -13.62 1.60
CA SER A 43 -6.57 -14.64 0.55
C SER A 43 -7.93 -15.30 0.34
N GLY A 44 -8.56 -15.09 -0.82
CA GLY A 44 -9.84 -15.73 -1.12
C GLY A 44 -10.42 -15.44 -2.50
N CYS A 45 -10.40 -14.19 -2.99
CA CYS A 45 -11.13 -13.84 -4.24
C CYS A 45 -10.32 -13.12 -5.33
N PHE A 46 -9.02 -12.92 -5.14
CA PHE A 46 -8.13 -12.42 -6.20
C PHE A 46 -6.90 -13.31 -6.24
N ASN A 47 -7.08 -14.51 -6.77
CA ASN A 47 -6.02 -15.49 -6.90
C ASN A 47 -4.96 -15.01 -7.88
N SER A 48 -3.71 -15.11 -7.44
CA SER A 48 -2.52 -15.27 -8.25
C SER A 48 -2.28 -14.21 -9.32
N GLN A 49 -1.70 -13.08 -8.92
CA GLN A 49 -0.50 -12.54 -9.56
C GLN A 49 -0.03 -11.30 -8.79
N PRO A 50 1.27 -10.99 -8.85
CA PRO A 50 1.76 -9.68 -8.44
C PRO A 50 0.83 -8.55 -8.94
N TYR A 51 0.46 -7.58 -8.09
CA TYR A 51 -0.48 -6.52 -8.47
C TYR A 51 0.15 -5.64 -9.56
N CYS A 52 -0.07 -6.04 -10.80
CA CYS A 52 0.42 -5.30 -11.93
C CYS A 52 -0.42 -4.03 -12.09
N PHE A 53 0.26 -2.94 -12.38
CA PHE A 53 -0.30 -1.59 -12.35
C PHE A 53 -1.62 -1.46 -13.14
N PRO A 54 -1.74 -1.98 -14.39
CA PRO A 54 -2.98 -1.83 -15.17
C PRO A 54 -4.19 -2.52 -14.54
N ILE A 55 -4.00 -3.74 -14.01
CA ILE A 55 -5.08 -4.50 -13.37
C ILE A 55 -5.46 -3.84 -12.05
N LEU A 56 -4.46 -3.51 -11.23
CA LEU A 56 -4.67 -2.87 -9.94
C LEU A 56 -5.46 -1.54 -10.08
N TYR A 57 -5.10 -0.70 -11.07
CA TYR A 57 -5.83 0.53 -11.33
C TYR A 57 -7.27 0.27 -11.75
N LYS A 58 -7.51 -0.67 -12.68
CA LYS A 58 -8.85 -1.03 -13.16
C LYS A 58 -9.73 -1.52 -12.02
N GLU A 59 -9.21 -2.41 -11.18
CA GLU A 59 -9.96 -2.92 -10.04
C GLU A 59 -10.28 -1.81 -9.03
N MET A 60 -9.30 -0.99 -8.65
CA MET A 60 -9.56 0.12 -7.72
C MET A 60 -10.55 1.12 -8.28
N LYS A 61 -10.55 1.35 -9.60
CA LYS A 61 -11.51 2.23 -10.27
C LYS A 61 -12.93 1.67 -10.23
N ASN A 62 -13.09 0.37 -10.45
CA ASN A 62 -14.39 -0.28 -10.56
C ASN A 62 -14.98 -0.68 -9.20
N SER A 63 -14.19 -1.26 -8.30
CA SER A 63 -14.65 -1.77 -7.01
C SER A 63 -14.37 -0.82 -5.85
N GLY A 64 -13.26 -0.08 -5.90
CA GLY A 64 -12.83 0.83 -4.84
C GLY A 64 -13.34 2.27 -4.98
N GLN A 65 -14.11 2.56 -6.04
CA GLN A 65 -14.67 3.88 -6.36
C GLN A 65 -13.66 5.04 -6.27
N ILE A 66 -12.39 4.79 -6.62
CA ILE A 66 -11.39 5.87 -6.57
C ILE A 66 -11.69 6.92 -7.65
N LYS A 67 -11.83 8.18 -7.24
CA LYS A 67 -12.11 9.30 -8.16
C LYS A 67 -10.88 9.84 -8.87
N ILE A 68 -9.69 9.30 -8.59
CA ILE A 68 -8.43 9.75 -9.18
C ILE A 68 -8.20 9.15 -10.57
N GLY A 69 -7.37 9.83 -11.37
CA GLY A 69 -6.88 9.36 -12.67
C GLY A 69 -5.68 8.42 -12.53
N VAL A 70 -5.30 7.79 -13.65
CA VAL A 70 -4.23 6.76 -13.70
C VAL A 70 -2.88 7.28 -13.18
N GLU A 71 -2.50 8.50 -13.54
CA GLU A 71 -1.24 9.09 -13.10
C GLU A 71 -1.26 9.46 -11.61
N GLY A 72 -2.41 9.94 -11.11
CA GLY A 72 -2.61 10.17 -9.68
C GLY A 72 -2.48 8.88 -8.87
N PHE A 73 -3.00 7.77 -9.40
CA PHE A 73 -2.85 6.45 -8.79
C PHE A 73 -1.40 5.97 -8.78
N ARG A 74 -0.68 6.16 -9.89
CA ARG A 74 0.74 5.84 -9.97
C ARG A 74 1.55 6.60 -8.92
N LYS A 75 1.37 7.91 -8.81
CA LYS A 75 2.09 8.74 -7.81
C LYS A 75 1.81 8.29 -6.38
N ARG A 76 0.59 7.89 -6.06
CA ARG A 76 0.24 7.35 -4.72
C ARG A 76 0.96 6.03 -4.45
N LEU A 77 0.97 5.10 -5.40
CA LEU A 77 1.72 3.85 -5.25
C LEU A 77 3.22 4.10 -5.06
N GLU A 78 3.81 5.00 -5.84
CA GLU A 78 5.21 5.37 -5.66
C GLU A 78 5.48 6.02 -4.30
N ASN A 79 4.57 6.86 -3.79
CA ASN A 79 4.67 7.40 -2.43
C ASN A 79 4.61 6.29 -1.36
N LEU A 80 3.69 5.33 -1.51
CA LEU A 80 3.59 4.17 -0.62
C LEU A 80 4.84 3.28 -0.70
N VAL A 81 5.50 3.20 -1.86
CA VAL A 81 6.80 2.54 -2.00
C VAL A 81 7.90 3.32 -1.26
N ARG A 82 7.94 4.65 -1.41
CA ARG A 82 8.95 5.51 -0.75
C ARG A 82 8.87 5.47 0.78
N ILE A 83 7.68 5.35 1.35
CA ILE A 83 7.50 5.22 2.81
C ILE A 83 7.67 3.77 3.30
N GLY A 84 7.93 2.82 2.40
CA GLY A 84 8.19 1.42 2.76
C GLY A 84 6.96 0.57 3.02
N PHE A 85 5.76 1.02 2.63
CA PHE A 85 4.54 0.23 2.77
C PHE A 85 4.31 -0.67 1.57
N LEU A 86 4.88 -0.34 0.42
CA LEU A 86 4.87 -1.21 -0.75
C LEU A 86 6.30 -1.42 -1.25
N LYS A 87 6.51 -2.49 -2.00
CA LYS A 87 7.72 -2.70 -2.79
C LYS A 87 7.36 -2.82 -4.26
N LYS A 88 8.20 -2.23 -5.10
CA LYS A 88 8.10 -2.32 -6.56
C LYS A 88 9.06 -3.39 -7.06
N VAL A 89 8.57 -4.35 -7.84
CA VAL A 89 9.42 -5.41 -8.41
C VAL A 89 10.24 -4.82 -9.55
N LYS A 90 11.56 -4.87 -9.43
CA LYS A 90 12.49 -4.39 -10.47
C LYS A 90 12.34 -5.20 -11.76
N HIS A 91 12.55 -4.57 -12.91
CA HIS A 91 12.47 -5.18 -14.24
C HIS A 91 11.13 -5.88 -14.54
N SER A 92 10.03 -5.45 -13.90
CA SER A 92 8.69 -5.92 -14.21
C SER A 92 8.02 -5.04 -15.27
N ASN A 93 7.51 -5.66 -16.34
CA ASN A 93 6.65 -5.01 -17.33
C ASN A 93 5.44 -5.92 -17.62
N PRO A 94 4.21 -5.53 -17.25
CA PRO A 94 3.85 -4.29 -16.54
C PRO A 94 4.43 -4.19 -15.12
N THR A 95 4.56 -2.96 -14.61
CA THR A 95 5.08 -2.70 -13.25
C THR A 95 4.24 -3.40 -12.20
N ILE A 96 4.92 -4.07 -11.28
CA ILE A 96 4.31 -4.84 -10.19
C ILE A 96 4.58 -4.17 -8.83
N TYR A 97 3.54 -4.13 -7.99
CA TYR A 97 3.63 -3.74 -6.58
C TYR A 97 3.29 -4.92 -5.67
N LEU A 98 3.95 -5.01 -4.52
CA LEU A 98 3.75 -6.04 -3.51
C LEU A 98 3.75 -5.40 -2.10
N PRO A 99 3.10 -6.01 -1.11
CA PRO A 99 3.24 -5.58 0.27
C PRO A 99 4.66 -5.83 0.77
N VAL A 100 5.11 -4.98 1.70
CA VAL A 100 6.30 -5.22 2.53
C VAL A 100 5.85 -5.94 3.78
N GLU A 101 6.03 -7.26 3.82
CA GLU A 101 5.56 -8.12 4.93
C GLU A 101 6.19 -7.74 6.27
N GLU A 102 7.45 -7.31 6.29
CA GLU A 102 8.13 -6.88 7.53
C GLU A 102 7.44 -5.68 8.21
N ASN A 103 6.73 -4.85 7.43
CA ASN A 103 6.06 -3.66 7.94
C ASN A 103 4.56 -3.88 8.18
N LYS A 104 4.05 -5.11 8.02
CA LYS A 104 2.62 -5.42 8.11
C LYS A 104 1.97 -4.92 9.39
N GLU A 105 2.57 -5.17 10.55
CA GLU A 105 2.00 -4.75 11.83
C GLU A 105 1.88 -3.23 11.95
N ILE A 106 2.91 -2.51 11.50
CA ILE A 106 2.92 -1.04 11.52
C ILE A 106 1.87 -0.49 10.54
N VAL A 107 1.79 -1.07 9.34
CA VAL A 107 0.80 -0.67 8.34
C VAL A 107 -0.62 -0.88 8.86
N LEU A 108 -0.89 -1.99 9.54
CA LEU A 108 -2.19 -2.24 10.19
C LEU A 108 -2.47 -1.24 11.32
N ALA A 109 -1.46 -0.86 12.11
CA ALA A 109 -1.59 0.17 13.13
C ALA A 109 -1.92 1.54 12.53
N VAL A 110 -1.29 1.91 11.42
CA VAL A 110 -1.57 3.14 10.65
C VAL A 110 -3.01 3.15 10.15
N VAL A 111 -3.48 2.04 9.57
CA VAL A 111 -4.89 1.92 9.13
C VAL A 111 -5.83 2.11 10.32
N LYS A 112 -5.64 1.36 11.41
CA LYS A 112 -6.49 1.49 12.62
C LYS A 112 -6.49 2.92 13.15
N ARG A 113 -5.32 3.56 13.24
CA ARG A 113 -5.18 4.94 13.73
C ARG A 113 -5.89 5.93 12.80
N PHE A 114 -5.78 5.78 11.49
CA PHE A 114 -6.50 6.63 10.54
C PHE A 114 -8.02 6.57 10.78
N PHE A 115 -8.58 5.37 10.90
CA PHE A 115 -10.03 5.21 11.15
C PHE A 115 -10.44 5.76 12.52
N PHE A 116 -9.62 5.54 13.57
CA PHE A 116 -9.83 6.11 14.91
C PHE A 116 -9.88 7.65 14.88
N VAL A 117 -8.85 8.30 14.32
CA VAL A 117 -8.73 9.77 14.30
C VAL A 117 -9.85 10.42 13.49
N ASN A 118 -10.34 9.76 12.44
CA ASN A 118 -11.42 10.27 11.61
C ASN A 118 -12.83 9.88 12.10
N GLY A 119 -12.95 9.18 13.24
CA GLY A 119 -14.24 8.73 13.77
C GLY A 119 -14.95 7.69 12.87
N LEU A 120 -14.18 6.91 12.11
CA LEU A 120 -14.67 5.95 11.12
C LEU A 120 -14.59 4.50 11.59
N GLU A 121 -14.45 4.26 12.91
CA GLU A 121 -14.21 2.92 13.48
C GLU A 121 -15.20 1.84 13.03
N GLN A 122 -16.45 2.21 12.74
CA GLN A 122 -17.49 1.33 12.21
C GLN A 122 -17.15 0.68 10.85
N TYR A 123 -16.11 1.17 10.14
CA TYR A 123 -15.69 0.70 8.81
C TYR A 123 -14.38 -0.09 8.80
N LEU A 124 -13.81 -0.40 9.97
CA LEU A 124 -12.58 -1.17 10.12
C LEU A 124 -12.74 -2.63 9.67
#